data_AF-A0A2U9TAW1-F1
#
_entry.id   AF-A0A2U9TAW1-F1
#
_cell.length_a   1.000
_cell.length_b   1.000
_cell.length_c   1.000
_cell.angle_alpha   90.00
_cell.angle_beta   90.00
_cell.angle_gamma   90.00
#
_symmetry.space_group_name_H-M   'P 1'
#
loop_
_entity.id
_entity.type
_entity.pdbx_description
1 polymer ?
#
loop_
_entity_poly.entity_id
_entity_poly.type
_entity_poly.pdbx_seq_one_letter_code
_entity_poly.pdbx_strand_id
1 'polypeptide(L)'
;MPVTILVQKNMAAGAARRHRGRRSAPGAVRGAGLIEVLVAVLVMAIGLLGIAAMQATALRNSQSSAEQSMAVVYSYSIMDAMRANRDVATAGGYTMGMTCAPPAAGTLAQTDQREWLSAMQQPRSLGPSACGQIEMVDAGNQIVRITVRWDDRRAEEQAAATPKTISTTTRL
;
A
#
# COMPACT_ATOMS: atom_id res chain seq x y z
N MET A 1 -30.84 51.42 -0.31
CA MET A 1 -30.53 52.75 0.26
C MET A 1 -29.14 53.14 -0.20
N PRO A 2 -28.99 54.19 -1.03
CA PRO A 2 -27.70 54.66 -1.53
C PRO A 2 -27.11 55.69 -0.56
N VAL A 3 -25.78 55.74 -0.44
CA VAL A 3 -25.09 56.92 0.11
C VAL A 3 -24.08 57.40 -0.91
N THR A 4 -24.50 58.46 -1.59
CA THR A 4 -23.70 59.38 -2.40
C THR A 4 -22.89 60.27 -1.47
N ILE A 5 -21.57 60.37 -1.64
CA ILE A 5 -20.81 61.55 -1.19
C ILE A 5 -19.94 62.05 -2.33
N LEU A 6 -20.18 63.33 -2.63
CA LEU A 6 -19.55 64.14 -3.65
C LEU A 6 -18.09 64.44 -3.32
N VAL A 7 -17.29 64.37 -4.38
CA VAL A 7 -16.07 65.11 -4.71
C VAL A 7 -15.83 66.40 -3.93
N GLN A 8 -14.60 66.59 -3.43
CA GLN A 8 -13.98 67.91 -3.41
C GLN A 8 -12.71 67.91 -4.28
N LYS A 9 -12.74 68.83 -5.24
CA LYS A 9 -11.73 69.15 -6.24
C LYS A 9 -10.62 69.98 -5.60
N ASN A 10 -9.35 69.63 -5.82
CA ASN A 10 -8.29 70.62 -5.70
C ASN A 10 -7.34 70.52 -6.89
N MET A 11 -7.43 71.52 -7.75
CA MET A 11 -6.47 71.78 -8.82
C MET A 11 -5.30 72.52 -8.22
N ALA A 12 -4.11 71.94 -8.28
CA ALA A 12 -2.86 72.69 -8.24
C ALA A 12 -1.92 72.10 -9.29
N ALA A 13 -1.59 72.94 -10.27
CA ALA A 13 -0.65 72.66 -11.33
C ALA A 13 0.75 72.45 -10.73
N GLY A 14 1.36 71.31 -11.05
CA GLY A 14 2.73 70.97 -10.70
C GLY A 14 3.45 70.40 -11.91
N ALA A 15 4.34 71.21 -12.45
CA ALA A 15 5.24 70.99 -13.57
C ALA A 15 5.56 69.53 -13.94
N ALA A 16 5.46 69.26 -15.25
CA ALA A 16 5.94 68.07 -15.92
C ALA A 16 7.40 67.72 -15.54
N ARG A 17 7.58 66.56 -14.88
CA ARG A 17 8.84 65.82 -14.91
C ARG A 17 8.60 64.51 -15.63
N ARG A 18 9.01 64.49 -16.91
CA ARG A 18 9.20 63.27 -17.70
C ARG A 18 10.22 62.39 -16.97
N HIS A 19 9.75 61.42 -16.19
CA HIS A 19 10.57 60.28 -15.83
C HIS A 19 10.78 59.46 -17.10
N ARG A 20 11.96 59.65 -17.73
CA ARG A 20 12.48 58.80 -18.79
C ARG A 20 12.37 57.35 -18.30
N GLY A 21 11.45 56.59 -18.90
CA GLY A 21 11.43 55.15 -18.77
C GLY A 21 12.80 54.62 -19.20
N ARG A 22 13.54 54.03 -18.26
CA ARG A 22 14.65 53.13 -18.58
C ARG A 22 13.99 51.93 -19.27
N ARG A 23 14.01 51.93 -20.60
CA ARG A 23 13.76 50.73 -21.39
C ARG A 23 14.86 49.74 -21.00
N SER A 24 14.53 48.75 -20.18
CA SER A 24 15.34 47.55 -20.03
C SER A 24 15.56 46.99 -21.44
N ALA A 25 16.80 46.97 -21.90
CA ALA A 25 17.12 46.27 -23.13
C ALA A 25 16.69 44.81 -22.96
N PRO A 26 15.98 44.20 -23.91
CA PRO A 26 15.79 42.76 -23.88
C PRO A 26 17.19 42.14 -23.92
N GLY A 27 17.55 41.40 -22.87
CA GLY A 27 18.79 40.63 -22.87
C GLY A 27 18.78 39.76 -24.12
N ALA A 28 19.81 39.87 -24.95
CA ALA A 28 19.94 39.07 -26.15
C ALA A 28 19.89 37.58 -25.75
N VAL A 29 18.84 36.88 -26.17
CA VAL A 29 18.78 35.42 -26.10
C VAL A 29 19.84 34.93 -27.08
N ARG A 30 21.02 34.58 -26.57
CA ARG A 30 22.02 33.84 -27.33
C ARG A 30 21.39 32.47 -27.61
N GLY A 31 21.25 32.10 -28.89
CA GLY A 31 20.63 30.85 -29.29
C GLY A 31 21.28 29.65 -28.58
N ALA A 32 20.46 28.67 -28.20
CA ALA A 32 20.92 27.46 -27.52
C ALA A 32 22.02 26.80 -28.36
N GLY A 33 23.20 26.62 -27.78
CA GLY A 33 24.27 25.86 -28.43
C GLY A 33 23.87 24.38 -28.53
N LEU A 34 24.33 23.67 -29.57
CA LEU A 34 24.08 22.22 -29.68
C LEU A 34 24.50 21.45 -28.41
N ILE A 35 25.57 21.89 -27.74
CA ILE A 35 26.05 21.33 -26.47
C ILE A 35 25.04 21.57 -25.34
N GLU A 36 24.37 22.72 -25.29
CA GLU A 36 23.40 23.06 -24.24
C GLU A 36 22.16 22.16 -24.32
N VAL A 37 21.66 21.91 -25.54
CA VAL A 37 20.54 20.99 -25.78
C VAL A 37 20.94 19.55 -25.43
N LEU A 38 22.15 19.12 -25.80
CA LEU A 38 22.64 17.78 -25.47
C LEU A 38 22.77 17.57 -23.95
N VAL A 39 23.25 18.57 -23.21
CA VAL A 39 23.32 18.52 -21.74
C VAL A 39 21.91 18.52 -21.14
N ALA A 40 20.97 19.31 -21.66
CA ALA A 40 19.59 19.32 -21.18
C ALA A 40 18.90 17.97 -21.37
N VAL A 41 19.05 17.35 -22.54
CA VAL A 41 18.51 16.01 -22.83
C VAL A 41 19.19 14.94 -21.96
N LEU A 42 20.49 15.05 -21.73
CA LEU A 42 21.22 14.13 -20.84
C LEU A 42 20.68 14.17 -19.41
N VAL A 43 20.53 15.38 -18.85
CA VAL A 43 19.97 15.57 -17.50
C VAL A 43 18.53 15.04 -17.42
N MET A 44 17.72 15.32 -18.45
CA MET A 44 16.34 14.82 -18.53
C MET A 44 16.29 13.29 -18.60
N ALA A 45 17.16 12.67 -19.39
CA ALA A 45 17.22 11.22 -19.50
C ALA A 45 17.55 10.55 -18.15
N ILE A 46 18.53 11.09 -17.41
CA ILE A 46 18.87 10.63 -16.06
C ILE A 46 17.67 10.80 -15.10
N GLY A 47 16.99 11.95 -15.17
CA GLY A 47 15.80 12.22 -14.36
C GLY A 47 14.67 11.21 -14.61
N LEU A 48 14.39 10.88 -15.87
CA LEU A 48 13.36 9.91 -16.25
C LEU A 48 13.70 8.49 -15.80
N LEU A 49 14.97 8.08 -15.87
CA LEU A 49 15.41 6.78 -15.34
C LEU A 49 15.19 6.69 -13.82
N GLY A 50 15.46 7.78 -13.09
CA GLY A 50 15.17 7.85 -11.66
C GLY A 50 13.68 7.67 -11.33
N ILE A 51 12.79 8.32 -12.09
CA ILE A 51 11.34 8.18 -11.93
C ILE A 51 10.87 6.76 -12.25
N ALA A 52 11.37 6.15 -13.33
CA ALA A 52 11.03 4.79 -13.71
C ALA A 52 11.40 3.77 -12.61
N ALA A 53 12.58 3.92 -12.01
CA ALA A 53 13.00 3.10 -10.88
C ALA A 53 12.05 3.25 -9.67
N MET A 54 11.67 4.49 -9.32
CA MET A 54 10.72 4.76 -8.24
C MET A 54 9.31 4.22 -8.53
N GLN A 55 8.84 4.30 -9.78
CA GLN A 55 7.54 3.72 -10.15
C GLN A 55 7.56 2.19 -10.02
N ALA A 56 8.66 1.54 -10.43
CA ALA A 56 8.80 0.10 -10.32
C ALA A 56 8.85 -0.37 -8.86
N THR A 57 9.46 0.39 -7.94
CA THR A 57 9.43 0.08 -6.51
C THR A 57 8.06 0.36 -5.89
N ALA A 58 7.39 1.44 -6.28
CA ALA A 58 6.04 1.75 -5.81
C ALA A 58 5.02 0.66 -6.18
N LEU A 59 5.10 0.13 -7.40
CA LEU A 59 4.24 -0.98 -7.84
C LEU A 59 4.48 -2.24 -7.00
N ARG A 60 5.74 -2.60 -6.76
CA ARG A 60 6.11 -3.75 -5.90
C ARG A 60 5.57 -3.61 -4.48
N ASN A 61 5.74 -2.44 -3.88
CA ASN A 61 5.24 -2.16 -2.53
C ASN A 61 3.71 -2.21 -2.47
N SER A 62 3.02 -1.74 -3.52
CA SER A 62 1.57 -1.78 -3.61
C SER A 62 1.07 -3.23 -3.68
N GLN A 63 1.73 -4.09 -4.46
CA GLN A 63 1.40 -5.51 -4.54
C GLN A 63 1.61 -6.22 -3.21
N SER A 64 2.77 -6.03 -2.56
CA SER A 64 3.05 -6.62 -1.24
C SER A 64 2.02 -6.18 -0.18
N SER A 65 1.62 -4.90 -0.21
CA SER A 65 0.59 -4.37 0.70
C SER A 65 -0.79 -4.98 0.45
N ALA A 66 -1.13 -5.27 -0.81
CA ALA A 66 -2.36 -5.96 -1.17
C ALA A 66 -2.36 -7.42 -0.66
N GLU A 67 -1.25 -8.14 -0.81
CA GLU A 67 -1.11 -9.51 -0.27
C GLU A 67 -1.24 -9.52 1.26
N GLN A 68 -0.60 -8.60 1.97
CA GLN A 68 -0.77 -8.47 3.43
C GLN A 68 -2.23 -8.21 3.82
N SER A 69 -2.93 -7.35 3.08
CA SER A 69 -4.35 -7.08 3.32
C SER A 69 -5.19 -8.35 3.13
N MET A 70 -4.91 -9.14 2.09
CA MET A 70 -5.57 -10.43 1.86
C MET A 70 -5.30 -11.42 2.98
N ALA A 71 -4.05 -11.52 3.46
CA ALA A 71 -3.72 -12.40 4.59
C ALA A 71 -4.49 -12.02 5.87
N VAL A 72 -4.67 -10.73 6.15
CA VAL A 72 -5.51 -10.25 7.26
C VAL A 72 -6.98 -10.66 7.07
N VAL A 73 -7.53 -10.49 5.86
CA VAL A 73 -8.90 -10.92 5.53
C VAL A 73 -9.08 -12.41 5.80
N TYR A 74 -8.12 -13.24 5.39
CA TYR A 74 -8.15 -14.69 5.65
C TYR A 74 -8.03 -15.04 7.14
N SER A 75 -7.22 -14.30 7.91
CA SER A 75 -7.21 -14.48 9.37
C SER A 75 -8.57 -14.22 10.00
N TYR A 76 -9.28 -13.18 9.56
CA TYR A 76 -10.63 -12.89 10.05
C TYR A 76 -11.67 -13.91 9.57
N SER A 77 -11.58 -14.39 8.32
CA SER A 77 -12.57 -15.35 7.80
C SER A 77 -12.60 -16.65 8.63
N ILE A 78 -11.44 -17.17 9.03
CA ILE A 78 -11.39 -18.37 9.88
C ILE A 78 -11.76 -18.07 11.34
N MET A 79 -11.48 -16.85 11.83
CA MET A 79 -11.97 -16.40 13.14
C MET A 79 -13.50 -16.39 13.19
N ASP A 80 -14.14 -15.92 12.14
CA ASP A 80 -15.59 -15.86 12.06
C ASP A 80 -16.21 -17.27 11.96
N ALA A 81 -15.57 -18.20 11.23
CA ALA A 81 -15.96 -19.61 11.24
C ALA A 81 -15.84 -20.25 12.64
N MET A 82 -14.74 -19.98 13.37
CA MET A 82 -14.57 -20.45 14.75
C MET A 82 -15.62 -19.87 15.70
N ARG A 83 -16.01 -18.60 15.52
CA ARG A 83 -17.08 -17.98 16.31
C ARG A 83 -18.45 -18.57 16.00
N ALA A 84 -18.70 -18.93 14.75
CA ALA A 84 -19.92 -19.63 14.35
C ALA A 84 -19.99 -21.04 14.95
N ASN A 85 -18.85 -21.70 15.13
CA ASN A 85 -18.73 -23.03 15.73
C ASN A 85 -17.99 -23.00 17.09
N ARG A 86 -18.46 -22.12 17.99
CA ARG A 86 -17.78 -21.76 19.23
C ARG A 86 -17.51 -22.94 20.17
N ASP A 87 -18.45 -23.87 20.29
CA ASP A 87 -18.31 -25.02 21.19
C ASP A 87 -17.12 -25.91 20.79
N VAL A 88 -16.97 -26.19 19.49
CA VAL A 88 -15.84 -26.97 18.96
C VAL A 88 -14.54 -26.17 19.01
N ALA A 89 -14.61 -24.87 18.70
CA ALA A 89 -13.44 -23.99 18.73
C ALA A 89 -12.83 -23.88 20.12
N THR A 90 -13.66 -23.68 21.15
CA THR A 90 -13.21 -23.57 22.55
C THR A 90 -12.74 -24.90 23.14
N ALA A 91 -13.25 -26.04 22.63
CA ALA A 91 -12.72 -27.37 22.92
C ALA A 91 -11.40 -27.68 22.18
N GLY A 92 -10.90 -26.77 21.36
CA GLY A 92 -9.63 -26.92 20.63
C GLY A 92 -9.74 -27.67 19.30
N GLY A 93 -10.94 -27.95 18.80
CA GLY A 93 -11.16 -28.71 17.55
C GLY A 93 -10.68 -28.03 16.27
N TYR A 94 -10.37 -26.72 16.33
CA TYR A 94 -9.74 -25.98 15.23
C TYR A 94 -8.21 -25.90 15.34
N THR A 95 -7.61 -26.41 16.42
CA THR A 95 -6.16 -26.32 16.63
C THR A 95 -5.43 -27.14 15.57
N MET A 96 -4.48 -26.52 14.88
CA MET A 96 -3.61 -27.19 13.93
C MET A 96 -2.25 -26.52 13.86
N GLY A 97 -1.20 -27.34 13.70
CA GLY A 97 0.14 -26.86 13.42
C GLY A 97 0.24 -26.17 12.07
N MET A 98 1.34 -25.46 11.85
CA MET A 98 1.63 -24.81 10.56
C MET A 98 1.60 -25.85 9.44
N THR A 99 0.63 -25.73 8.53
CA THR A 99 0.47 -26.62 7.38
C THR A 99 0.13 -25.81 6.13
N CYS A 100 0.62 -26.29 4.99
CA CYS A 100 0.27 -25.80 3.66
C CYS A 100 -0.59 -26.83 2.92
N ALA A 101 -0.86 -27.98 3.53
CA ALA A 101 -1.75 -28.99 2.98
C ALA A 101 -3.14 -28.79 3.60
N PRO A 102 -4.19 -28.55 2.79
CA PRO A 102 -5.56 -28.55 3.29
C PRO A 102 -5.85 -29.89 3.99
N PRO A 103 -6.42 -29.87 5.22
CA PRO A 103 -6.75 -31.11 5.91
C PRO A 103 -7.79 -31.92 5.12
N ALA A 104 -7.82 -33.23 5.37
CA ALA A 104 -8.83 -34.10 4.81
C ALA A 104 -10.24 -33.66 5.26
N ALA A 105 -11.23 -33.90 4.40
CA ALA A 105 -12.62 -33.66 4.76
C ALA A 105 -13.03 -34.53 5.97
N GLY A 106 -13.92 -33.99 6.82
CA GLY A 106 -14.38 -34.68 8.01
C GLY A 106 -15.36 -33.82 8.80
N THR A 107 -14.95 -33.36 9.98
CA THR A 107 -15.78 -32.47 10.82
C THR A 107 -16.02 -31.12 10.13
N LEU A 108 -16.98 -30.35 10.65
CA LEU A 108 -17.20 -28.96 10.21
C LEU A 108 -15.90 -28.13 10.32
N ALA A 109 -15.17 -28.26 11.44
CA ALA A 109 -13.90 -27.57 11.64
C ALA A 109 -12.84 -27.92 10.59
N GLN A 110 -12.71 -29.20 10.22
CA GLN A 110 -11.80 -29.63 9.16
C GLN A 110 -12.23 -29.11 7.79
N THR A 111 -13.54 -29.02 7.55
CA THR A 111 -14.08 -28.45 6.31
C THR A 111 -13.76 -26.97 6.20
N ASP A 112 -13.96 -26.20 7.28
CA ASP A 112 -13.62 -24.77 7.34
C ASP A 112 -12.12 -24.54 7.13
N GLN A 113 -11.27 -25.32 7.81
CA GLN A 113 -9.81 -25.24 7.63
C GLN A 113 -9.38 -25.56 6.19
N ARG A 114 -10.00 -26.57 5.57
CA ARG A 114 -9.71 -26.97 4.18
C ARG A 114 -10.11 -25.86 3.20
N GLU A 115 -11.29 -25.28 3.37
CA GLU A 115 -11.76 -24.18 2.53
C GLU A 115 -10.91 -22.93 2.72
N TRP A 116 -10.55 -22.62 3.97
CA TRP A 116 -9.64 -21.53 4.31
C TRP A 116 -8.28 -21.66 3.63
N LEU A 117 -7.60 -22.81 3.77
CA LEU A 117 -6.31 -23.04 3.10
C LEU A 117 -6.45 -22.98 1.58
N SER A 118 -7.49 -23.61 1.03
CA SER A 118 -7.70 -23.64 -0.42
C SER A 118 -7.95 -22.24 -0.99
N ALA A 119 -8.66 -21.38 -0.27
CA ALA A 119 -8.93 -20.00 -0.67
C ALA A 119 -7.66 -19.13 -0.65
N MET A 120 -6.83 -19.27 0.39
CA MET A 120 -5.53 -18.59 0.49
C MET A 120 -4.60 -18.97 -0.67
N GLN A 121 -4.64 -20.23 -1.10
CA GLN A 121 -3.74 -20.79 -2.11
C GLN A 121 -4.10 -20.44 -3.55
N GLN A 122 -5.22 -19.75 -3.79
CA GLN A 122 -5.61 -19.36 -5.13
C GLN A 122 -4.57 -18.41 -5.76
N PRO A 123 -4.36 -18.45 -7.09
CA PRO A 123 -3.33 -17.65 -7.78
C PRO A 123 -3.47 -16.13 -7.64
N ARG A 124 -4.67 -15.63 -7.32
CA ARG A 124 -4.96 -14.20 -7.12
C ARG A 124 -5.06 -13.79 -5.65
N SER A 125 -4.81 -14.73 -4.74
CA SER A 125 -4.79 -14.54 -3.29
C SER A 125 -3.34 -14.43 -2.83
N LEU A 126 -2.89 -15.31 -1.95
CA LEU A 126 -1.51 -15.38 -1.45
C LEU A 126 -0.64 -16.36 -2.27
N GLY A 127 -1.28 -17.19 -3.09
CA GLY A 127 -0.60 -18.15 -3.96
C GLY A 127 -0.33 -19.50 -3.28
N PRO A 128 0.22 -20.46 -4.03
CA PRO A 128 0.28 -21.87 -3.62
C PRO A 128 1.21 -22.15 -2.42
N SER A 129 2.07 -21.21 -2.04
CA SER A 129 2.93 -21.30 -0.86
C SER A 129 2.23 -20.89 0.44
N ALA A 130 0.95 -20.48 0.39
CA ALA A 130 0.21 -20.07 1.57
C ALA A 130 -0.04 -21.23 2.53
N CYS A 131 0.31 -21.02 3.80
CA CYS A 131 0.19 -21.95 4.90
C CYS A 131 -0.54 -21.28 6.06
N GLY A 132 -1.22 -22.09 6.86
CA GLY A 132 -1.97 -21.63 8.03
C GLY A 132 -1.63 -22.42 9.28
N GLN A 133 -1.75 -21.77 10.43
CA GLN A 133 -1.68 -22.36 11.76
C GLN A 133 -2.78 -21.75 12.63
N ILE A 134 -3.40 -22.58 13.47
CA ILE A 134 -4.36 -22.14 14.48
C ILE A 134 -3.91 -22.74 15.81
N GLU A 135 -3.57 -21.89 16.76
CA GLU A 135 -3.03 -22.27 18.06
C GLU A 135 -3.98 -21.82 19.17
N MET A 136 -4.40 -22.74 20.03
CA MET A 136 -5.03 -22.40 21.31
C MET A 136 -3.94 -21.98 22.29
N VAL A 137 -3.75 -20.67 22.47
CA VAL A 137 -2.69 -20.09 23.30
C VAL A 137 -3.02 -20.22 24.78
N ASP A 138 -4.29 -20.03 25.13
CA ASP A 138 -4.79 -20.16 26.50
C ASP A 138 -6.22 -20.71 26.46
N ALA A 139 -6.37 -21.97 26.87
CA ALA A 139 -7.67 -22.63 26.89
C ALA A 139 -8.61 -22.06 27.97
N GLY A 140 -8.08 -21.56 29.08
CA GLY A 140 -8.88 -20.99 30.16
C GLY A 140 -9.49 -19.63 29.80
N ASN A 141 -8.72 -18.82 29.06
CA ASN A 141 -9.17 -17.52 28.56
C ASN A 141 -9.72 -17.57 27.12
N GLN A 142 -9.75 -18.75 26.50
CA GLN A 142 -10.21 -18.99 25.12
C GLN A 142 -9.46 -18.11 24.10
N ILE A 143 -8.15 -17.94 24.30
CA ILE A 143 -7.29 -17.13 23.44
C ILE A 143 -6.74 -18.02 22.33
N VAL A 144 -7.02 -17.63 21.09
CA VAL A 144 -6.55 -18.31 19.88
C VAL A 144 -5.67 -17.38 19.07
N ARG A 145 -4.60 -17.94 18.51
CA ARG A 145 -3.71 -17.27 17.58
C ARG A 145 -3.80 -17.94 16.21
N ILE A 146 -4.15 -17.14 15.21
CA ILE A 146 -4.12 -17.53 13.81
C ILE A 146 -2.82 -16.99 13.22
N THR A 147 -2.06 -17.83 12.55
CA THR A 147 -0.85 -17.42 11.82
C THR A 147 -0.99 -17.82 10.36
N VAL A 148 -0.87 -16.84 9.48
CA VAL A 148 -0.84 -17.02 8.02
C VAL A 148 0.57 -16.75 7.53
N ARG A 149 1.11 -17.65 6.72
CA ARG A 149 2.45 -17.54 6.13
C ARG A 149 2.40 -17.75 4.63
N TRP A 150 3.09 -16.91 3.85
CA TRP A 150 3.20 -17.06 2.40
C TRP A 150 4.55 -16.56 1.90
N ASP A 151 4.93 -16.95 0.68
CA ASP A 151 6.15 -16.44 0.04
C ASP A 151 5.84 -15.21 -0.81
N ASP A 152 6.33 -14.04 -0.42
CA ASP A 152 6.29 -12.84 -1.27
C ASP A 152 7.48 -12.84 -2.25
N ARG A 153 7.44 -13.74 -3.23
CA ARG A 153 8.50 -13.87 -4.26
C ARG A 153 8.53 -12.70 -5.24
N ARG A 154 7.53 -11.82 -5.19
CA ARG A 154 7.36 -10.70 -6.12
C ARG A 154 7.98 -9.41 -5.56
N ALA A 155 8.09 -9.29 -4.24
CA ALA A 155 8.85 -8.24 -3.58
C ALA A 155 10.36 -8.50 -3.55
N GLU A 156 10.80 -9.76 -3.49
CA GLU A 156 12.22 -10.12 -3.35
C GLU A 156 12.76 -10.80 -4.63
N GLU A 157 13.37 -9.99 -5.52
CA GLU A 157 14.21 -10.47 -6.62
C GLU A 157 15.57 -10.93 -6.02
N GLN A 158 15.84 -12.23 -6.01
CA GLN A 158 17.15 -12.88 -5.78
C GLN A 158 17.71 -13.18 -4.36
N ALA A 159 16.97 -13.01 -3.25
CA ALA A 159 17.31 -13.70 -1.99
C ALA A 159 16.29 -14.82 -1.74
N ALA A 160 16.71 -15.95 -1.16
CA ALA A 160 15.81 -17.06 -0.84
C ALA A 160 14.51 -16.52 -0.24
N ALA A 161 13.38 -16.75 -0.91
CA ALA A 161 12.12 -16.09 -0.61
C ALA A 161 11.84 -16.15 0.90
N THR A 162 11.95 -15.02 1.60
CA THR A 162 11.72 -15.00 3.04
C THR A 162 10.22 -15.06 3.24
N PRO A 163 9.68 -16.11 3.87
CA PRO A 163 8.25 -16.24 4.04
C PRO A 163 7.73 -15.08 4.91
N LYS A 164 6.76 -14.33 4.40
CA LYS A 164 6.04 -13.31 5.17
C LYS A 164 5.03 -14.00 6.07
N THR A 165 4.85 -13.46 7.26
CA THR A 165 3.96 -14.03 8.28
C THR A 165 3.13 -12.94 8.92
N ILE A 166 1.84 -13.18 9.09
CA ILE A 166 0.94 -12.35 9.90
C ILE A 166 0.33 -13.23 10.98
N SER A 167 0.38 -12.77 12.22
CA SER A 167 -0.26 -13.42 13.36
C SER A 167 -1.34 -12.52 13.94
N THR A 168 -2.54 -13.06 14.08
CA THR A 168 -3.69 -12.39 14.69
C THR A 168 -4.09 -13.18 15.93
N THR A 169 -4.08 -12.53 17.09
CA THR A 169 -4.52 -13.14 18.36
C THR A 169 -5.88 -12.60 18.73
N THR A 170 -6.80 -13.47 19.11
CA THR A 170 -8.17 -13.11 19.48
C THR A 170 -8.67 -13.96 20.64
N ARG A 171 -9.75 -13.52 21.27
CA ARG A 171 -10.52 -14.30 22.23
C ARG A 171 -11.82 -14.78 21.57
N LEU A 172 -12.13 -16.06 21.74
CA LEU A 172 -13.35 -16.71 21.24
C LEU A 172 -14.58 -16.47 22.12
#